data_AF-D6TFI7-F1
#
_entry.id   AF-D6TFI7-F1
#
_cell.length_a   1.000
_cell.length_b   1.000
_cell.length_c   1.000
_cell.angle_alpha   90.00
_cell.angle_beta   90.00
_cell.angle_gamma   90.00
#
_symmetry.space_group_name_H-M   'P 1'
#
loop_
_entity.id
_entity.type
_entity.pdbx_description
1 polymer ?
#
loop_
_entity_poly.entity_id
_entity_poly.type
_entity_poly.pdbx_seq_one_letter_code
_entity_poly.pdbx_strand_id
1 'polypeptide(L)'
;MQRDEFDRILQMGLGRALLFLEEHDAEPYKDLILAHCLLNTTYDPQSEGNKTGYLFEIIQLTQDQAFYRDAILAAMKALPAPPEDDFDELDWDASQLFEFGVLFAQQGDEAFRQATYDLLRLM
;
A
#
# COMPACT_ATOMS: atom_id res chain seq x y z
N MET A 1 8.86 17.10 -10.64
CA MET A 1 8.28 16.24 -11.70
C MET A 1 6.85 16.72 -11.96
N GLN A 2 6.25 16.47 -13.14
CA GLN A 2 4.81 16.69 -13.28
C GLN A 2 4.04 15.56 -12.59
N ARG A 3 2.82 15.83 -12.09
CA ARG A 3 2.03 14.84 -11.36
C ARG A 3 1.74 13.58 -12.17
N ASP A 4 1.34 13.73 -13.43
CA ASP A 4 1.06 12.59 -14.33
C ASP A 4 2.30 11.74 -14.63
N GLU A 5 3.48 12.38 -14.72
CA GLU A 5 4.75 11.67 -14.88
C GLU A 5 5.10 10.90 -13.60
N PHE A 6 4.89 11.51 -12.43
CA PHE A 6 5.12 10.88 -11.14
C PHE A 6 4.19 9.69 -10.90
N ASP A 7 2.91 9.85 -11.20
CA ASP A 7 1.90 8.79 -11.12
C ASP A 7 2.27 7.59 -11.99
N ARG A 8 2.72 7.84 -13.23
CA ARG A 8 3.16 6.78 -14.14
C ARG A 8 4.37 6.02 -13.60
N ILE A 9 5.37 6.69 -13.05
CA ILE A 9 6.55 6.00 -12.52
C ILE A 9 6.26 5.26 -11.20
N LEU A 10 5.31 5.74 -10.40
CA LEU A 10 4.79 5.02 -9.23
C LEU A 10 4.09 3.73 -9.67
N GLN A 11 3.19 3.81 -10.65
CA GLN A 11 2.48 2.64 -11.19
C GLN A 11 3.45 1.56 -11.68
N MET A 12 4.51 1.98 -12.38
CA MET A 12 5.53 1.10 -12.93
C MET A 12 6.51 0.55 -11.86
N GLY A 13 6.42 0.97 -10.60
CA GLY A 13 7.31 0.50 -9.54
C GLY A 13 8.78 0.88 -9.75
N LEU A 14 9.05 2.00 -10.43
CA LEU A 14 10.42 2.38 -10.77
C LEU A 14 11.11 3.07 -9.60
N GLY A 15 12.35 2.65 -9.30
CA GLY A 15 13.21 3.29 -8.29
C GLY A 15 13.51 4.77 -8.55
N ARG A 16 13.21 5.28 -9.75
CA ARG A 16 13.32 6.71 -10.07
C ARG A 16 12.37 7.57 -9.23
N ALA A 17 11.24 7.03 -8.74
CA ALA A 17 10.37 7.76 -7.83
C ALA A 17 11.04 7.95 -6.45
N LEU A 18 11.70 6.92 -5.93
CA LEU A 18 12.49 6.99 -4.69
C LEU A 18 13.59 8.04 -4.82
N LEU A 19 14.42 7.95 -5.86
CA LEU A 19 15.48 8.93 -6.13
C LEU A 19 14.95 10.37 -6.26
N PHE A 20 13.76 10.54 -6.86
CA PHE A 20 13.14 11.86 -6.97
C PHE A 20 12.72 12.40 -5.59
N LEU A 21 12.11 11.56 -4.74
CA LEU A 21 11.68 11.94 -3.40
C LEU A 21 12.82 12.10 -2.38
N GLU A 22 13.99 11.50 -2.61
CA GLU A 22 15.19 11.77 -1.81
C GLU A 22 15.63 13.24 -1.90
N GLU A 23 15.35 13.89 -3.03
CA GLU A 23 15.78 15.27 -3.31
C GLU A 23 14.63 16.29 -3.28
N HIS A 24 13.37 15.85 -3.24
CA HIS A 24 12.19 16.71 -3.41
C HIS A 24 11.08 16.38 -2.41
N ASP A 25 10.30 17.40 -2.04
CA ASP A 25 9.13 17.22 -1.17
C ASP A 25 8.07 16.33 -1.83
N ALA A 26 7.54 15.40 -1.03
CA ALA A 26 6.49 14.46 -1.42
C ALA A 26 5.08 15.06 -1.31
N GLU A 27 4.88 16.15 -0.55
CA GLU A 27 3.57 16.77 -0.31
C GLU A 27 2.76 17.02 -1.59
N PRO A 28 3.32 17.48 -2.72
CA PRO A 28 2.57 17.69 -3.96
C PRO A 28 1.98 16.41 -4.59
N TYR A 29 2.42 15.22 -4.16
CA TYR A 29 2.02 13.92 -4.70
C TYR A 29 1.39 13.01 -3.63
N LYS A 30 1.14 13.54 -2.43
CA LYS A 30 0.67 12.79 -1.27
C LYS A 30 -0.58 11.96 -1.53
N ASP A 31 -1.53 12.54 -2.26
CA ASP A 31 -2.77 11.87 -2.65
C ASP A 31 -2.55 10.76 -3.68
N LEU A 32 -1.60 10.94 -4.61
CA LEU A 32 -1.21 9.89 -5.55
C LEU A 32 -0.54 8.73 -4.82
N ILE A 33 0.44 9.01 -3.96
CA ILE A 33 1.13 7.98 -3.16
C ILE A 33 0.11 7.18 -2.36
N LEU A 34 -0.84 7.85 -1.70
CA LEU A 34 -1.89 7.17 -0.94
C LEU A 34 -2.77 6.29 -1.84
N ALA A 35 -3.19 6.79 -3.00
CA ALA A 35 -4.00 6.00 -3.93
C ALA A 35 -3.30 4.70 -4.34
N HIS A 36 -2.00 4.73 -4.64
CA HIS A 36 -1.22 3.53 -4.95
C HIS A 36 -1.03 2.59 -3.74
N CYS A 37 -1.06 3.11 -2.51
CA CYS A 37 -1.03 2.27 -1.32
C CYS A 37 -2.37 1.55 -1.07
N LEU A 38 -3.48 2.20 -1.40
CA LEU A 38 -4.83 1.68 -1.17
C LEU A 38 -5.32 0.76 -2.28
N LEU A 39 -4.86 0.98 -3.52
CA LEU A 39 -5.27 0.24 -4.70
C LEU A 39 -4.04 -0.42 -5.34
N ASN A 40 -4.15 -1.70 -5.66
CA ASN A 40 -3.14 -2.41 -6.42
C ASN A 40 -3.24 -2.00 -7.89
N THR A 41 -2.31 -1.17 -8.32
CA THR A 41 -2.24 -0.64 -9.70
C THR A 41 -1.35 -1.47 -10.63
N THR A 42 -0.92 -2.66 -10.20
CA THR A 42 -0.05 -3.55 -10.98
C THR A 42 -0.79 -4.05 -12.23
N TYR A 43 -0.08 -4.12 -13.36
CA TYR A 43 -0.69 -4.51 -14.63
C TYR A 43 -1.09 -5.99 -14.62
N ASP A 44 -0.18 -6.86 -14.16
CA ASP A 44 -0.45 -8.28 -13.93
C ASP A 44 0.05 -8.70 -12.53
N PRO A 45 -0.80 -8.59 -11.50
CA PRO A 45 -0.44 -8.98 -10.14
C PRO A 45 -0.07 -10.47 -10.00
N GLN A 46 -0.53 -11.35 -10.90
CA GLN A 46 -0.19 -12.78 -10.86
C GLN A 46 1.29 -13.03 -11.20
N SER A 47 1.86 -12.19 -12.06
CA SER A 47 3.25 -12.27 -12.50
C SER A 47 4.18 -11.34 -11.72
N GLU A 48 3.70 -10.15 -11.37
CA GLU A 48 4.50 -9.06 -10.77
C GLU A 48 4.38 -9.00 -9.24
N GLY A 49 3.29 -9.53 -8.67
CA GLY A 49 2.97 -9.41 -7.25
C GLY A 49 2.54 -8.01 -6.82
N ASN A 50 2.52 -7.79 -5.51
CA ASN A 50 2.18 -6.51 -4.91
C ASN A 50 3.38 -5.56 -4.90
N LYS A 51 3.11 -4.25 -4.95
CA LYS A 51 4.14 -3.20 -4.86
C LYS A 51 4.37 -2.71 -3.42
N THR A 52 3.84 -3.41 -2.42
CA THR A 52 3.82 -2.98 -1.01
C THR A 52 5.20 -2.58 -0.51
N GLY A 53 6.25 -3.38 -0.73
CA GLY A 53 7.60 -3.06 -0.28
C GLY A 53 8.13 -1.75 -0.87
N TYR A 54 7.97 -1.57 -2.19
CA TYR A 54 8.34 -0.35 -2.90
C TYR A 54 7.57 0.88 -2.39
N LEU A 55 6.25 0.76 -2.24
CA LEU A 55 5.40 1.84 -1.74
C LEU A 55 5.69 2.18 -0.28
N PHE A 56 6.06 1.17 0.50
CA PHE A 56 6.48 1.36 1.88
C PHE A 56 7.77 2.18 1.97
N GLU A 57 8.77 1.90 1.11
CA GLU A 57 9.97 2.73 0.99
C GLU A 57 9.63 4.17 0.59
N ILE A 58 8.69 4.36 -0.36
CA ILE A 58 8.19 5.69 -0.74
C ILE A 58 7.59 6.41 0.48
N ILE A 59 6.74 5.74 1.28
CA ILE A 59 6.18 6.32 2.52
C ILE A 59 7.30 6.76 3.46
N GLN A 60 8.38 5.97 3.62
CA GLN A 60 9.50 6.31 4.50
C GLN A 60 10.24 7.59 4.07
N LEU A 61 10.23 7.92 2.78
CA LEU A 61 10.80 9.16 2.25
C LEU A 61 9.87 10.38 2.44
N THR A 62 8.61 10.17 2.80
CA THR A 62 7.69 11.27 3.09
C THR A 62 7.89 11.81 4.51
N GLN A 63 7.50 13.07 4.71
CA GLN A 63 7.52 13.70 6.04
C GLN A 63 6.24 13.42 6.86
N ASP A 64 5.31 12.60 6.35
CA ASP A 64 4.00 12.38 6.96
C ASP A 64 3.59 10.89 6.91
N GLN A 65 4.42 10.03 7.50
CA GLN A 65 4.16 8.58 7.56
C GLN A 65 2.87 8.25 8.29
N ALA A 66 2.50 9.05 9.30
CA ALA A 66 1.28 8.86 10.08
C ALA A 66 0.01 8.97 9.21
N PHE A 67 -0.02 9.91 8.27
CA PHE A 67 -1.12 10.05 7.31
C PHE A 67 -1.37 8.76 6.52
N TYR A 68 -0.31 8.17 5.94
CA TYR A 68 -0.44 6.94 5.15
C TYR A 68 -0.80 5.76 6.05
N ARG A 69 -0.12 5.63 7.20
CA ARG A 69 -0.38 4.59 8.18
C ARG A 69 -1.86 4.55 8.58
N ASP A 70 -2.42 5.69 8.97
CA ASP A 70 -3.81 5.76 9.45
C ASP A 70 -4.81 5.45 8.34
N ALA A 71 -4.57 5.93 7.12
CA ALA A 71 -5.43 5.66 5.98
C ALA A 71 -5.40 4.17 5.57
N ILE A 72 -4.21 3.55 5.52
CA ILE A 72 -4.04 2.13 5.20
C ILE A 72 -4.70 1.26 6.27
N LEU A 73 -4.52 1.58 7.56
CA LEU A 73 -5.17 0.85 8.65
C LEU A 73 -6.69 0.97 8.58
N ALA A 74 -7.22 2.16 8.26
CA ALA A 74 -8.64 2.37 8.08
C ALA A 74 -9.19 1.54 6.91
N ALA A 75 -8.48 1.50 5.78
CA ALA A 75 -8.85 0.68 4.63
C ALA A 75 -8.86 -0.81 4.96
N MET A 76 -7.82 -1.32 5.64
CA MET A 76 -7.77 -2.71 6.10
C MET A 76 -8.97 -3.10 6.96
N LYS A 77 -9.35 -2.24 7.92
CA LYS A 77 -10.50 -2.50 8.81
C LYS A 77 -11.85 -2.41 8.10
N ALA A 78 -11.89 -1.77 6.94
CA ALA A 78 -13.08 -1.60 6.12
C ALA A 78 -13.22 -2.68 5.03
N LEU A 79 -12.24 -3.58 4.90
CA LEU A 79 -12.32 -4.69 3.95
C LEU A 79 -13.56 -5.55 4.25
N PRO A 80 -14.36 -5.87 3.22
CA PRO A 80 -15.50 -6.75 3.40
C PRO A 80 -15.04 -8.17 3.76
N ALA A 81 -15.90 -8.93 4.43
CA ALA A 81 -15.69 -10.37 4.53
C ALA A 81 -15.72 -10.98 3.11
N PRO A 82 -14.86 -11.96 2.80
CA PRO A 82 -14.89 -12.61 1.50
C PRO A 82 -16.25 -13.29 1.27
N PRO A 83 -16.69 -13.44 0.01
CA PRO A 83 -17.90 -14.17 -0.31
C PRO A 83 -17.77 -15.63 0.17
N GLU A 84 -18.86 -16.21 0.71
CA GLU A 84 -18.86 -17.59 1.22
C GLU A 84 -18.47 -18.64 0.16
N ASP A 85 -18.62 -18.33 -1.13
CA ASP A 85 -18.44 -19.25 -2.24
C ASP A 85 -17.16 -19.00 -3.07
N ASP A 86 -16.33 -18.00 -2.72
CA ASP A 86 -15.19 -17.59 -3.56
C ASP A 86 -13.97 -17.16 -2.71
N PHE A 87 -13.28 -18.17 -2.17
CA PHE A 87 -12.07 -17.99 -1.34
C PHE A 87 -10.77 -17.90 -2.16
N ASP A 88 -10.81 -18.28 -3.44
CA ASP A 88 -9.61 -18.40 -4.28
C ASP A 88 -9.16 -17.05 -4.90
N GLU A 89 -10.00 -16.01 -4.83
CA GLU A 89 -9.68 -14.67 -5.32
C GLU A 89 -9.69 -13.66 -4.17
N LEU A 90 -8.61 -13.62 -3.40
CA LEU A 90 -8.32 -12.42 -2.63
C LEU A 90 -8.16 -11.26 -3.60
N ASP A 91 -9.01 -10.25 -3.44
CA ASP A 91 -8.87 -8.97 -4.12
C ASP A 91 -7.41 -8.49 -4.01
N TRP A 92 -6.80 -8.12 -5.13
CA TRP A 92 -5.41 -7.66 -5.17
C TRP A 92 -5.17 -6.45 -4.27
N ASP A 93 -6.20 -5.62 -4.10
CA ASP A 93 -6.20 -4.51 -3.14
C ASP A 93 -6.10 -5.03 -1.70
N ALA A 94 -6.90 -6.05 -1.35
CA ALA A 94 -6.87 -6.69 -0.04
C ALA A 94 -5.52 -7.40 0.22
N SER A 95 -4.95 -8.04 -0.81
CA SER A 95 -3.61 -8.66 -0.73
C SER A 95 -2.51 -7.62 -0.44
N GLN A 96 -2.52 -6.48 -1.13
CA GLN A 96 -1.57 -5.39 -0.90
C GLN A 96 -1.75 -4.79 0.51
N LEU A 97 -2.98 -4.53 0.92
CA LEU A 97 -3.29 -4.03 2.26
C LEU A 97 -2.85 -5.01 3.36
N PHE A 98 -3.02 -6.32 3.14
CA PHE A 98 -2.54 -7.34 4.05
C PHE A 98 -1.01 -7.30 4.22
N GLU A 99 -0.27 -7.17 3.13
CA GLU A 99 1.19 -7.04 3.17
C GLU A 99 1.64 -5.77 3.92
N PHE A 100 0.95 -4.64 3.72
CA PHE A 100 1.20 -3.43 4.53
C PHE A 100 1.00 -3.72 6.02
N GLY A 101 -0.08 -4.41 6.36
CA GLY A 101 -0.35 -4.82 7.74
C GLY A 101 0.76 -5.67 8.34
N VAL A 102 1.34 -6.59 7.57
CA VAL A 102 2.51 -7.37 8.01
C VAL A 102 3.73 -6.47 8.21
N LEU A 103 4.06 -5.59 7.26
CA LEU A 103 5.22 -4.70 7.36
C LEU A 103 5.14 -3.77 8.57
N PHE A 104 3.99 -3.12 8.79
CA PHE A 104 3.80 -2.26 9.97
C PHE A 104 3.81 -3.06 11.28
N ALA A 105 3.21 -4.26 11.32
CA ALA A 105 3.22 -5.12 12.50
C ALA A 105 4.64 -5.58 12.87
N GLN A 106 5.49 -5.84 11.86
CA GLN A 106 6.91 -6.16 12.03
C GLN A 106 7.72 -4.99 12.61
N GLN A 107 7.32 -3.75 12.32
CA GLN A 107 7.87 -2.55 12.95
C GLN A 107 7.34 -2.29 14.37
N GLY A 108 6.45 -3.14 14.88
CA GLY A 108 5.90 -3.03 16.23
C GLY A 108 4.56 -2.30 16.32
N ASP A 109 3.90 -2.01 15.20
CA ASP A 109 2.56 -1.40 15.22
C ASP A 109 1.50 -2.42 15.67
N GLU A 110 1.05 -2.29 16.92
CA GLU A 110 0.07 -3.20 17.52
C GLU A 110 -1.31 -3.15 16.85
N ALA A 111 -1.72 -1.99 16.33
CA ALA A 111 -3.03 -1.87 15.71
C ALA A 111 -3.05 -2.56 14.35
N PHE A 112 -1.94 -2.48 13.59
CA PHE A 112 -1.78 -3.30 12.38
C PHE A 112 -1.64 -4.77 12.70
N ARG A 113 -0.90 -5.15 13.76
CA ARG A 113 -0.83 -6.55 14.19
C ARG A 113 -2.22 -7.14 14.45
N GLN A 114 -3.05 -6.40 15.18
CA GLN A 114 -4.43 -6.82 15.45
C GLN A 114 -5.26 -6.90 14.16
N ALA A 115 -5.19 -5.88 13.30
CA ALA A 115 -5.92 -5.87 12.03
C ALA A 115 -5.51 -7.04 11.10
N THR A 116 -4.22 -7.37 11.04
CA THR A 116 -3.70 -8.52 10.28
C THR A 116 -4.26 -9.84 10.81
N TYR A 117 -4.35 -10.03 12.13
CA TYR A 117 -4.98 -11.22 12.71
C TYR A 117 -6.48 -11.29 12.45
N ASP A 118 -7.18 -10.16 12.50
CA ASP A 118 -8.61 -10.12 12.22
C ASP A 118 -8.87 -10.44 10.74
N LEU A 119 -8.04 -9.94 9.82
CA LEU A 119 -8.14 -10.26 8.40
C LEU A 119 -7.83 -11.75 8.12
N LEU A 120 -6.82 -12.33 8.78
CA LEU A 120 -6.51 -13.77 8.71
C LEU A 120 -7.64 -14.69 9.19
N ARG A 121 -8.58 -14.17 10.00
CA ARG A 121 -9.76 -14.95 10.43
C ARG A 121 -10.91 -14.86 9.43
N LEU A 122 -10.87 -13.88 8.54
CA LEU A 122 -11.87 -13.67 7.51
C LEU A 122 -11.52 -14.45 6.24
N MET A 123 -10.22 -14.62 5.95
CA MET A 123 -9.68 -15.46 4.88
C MET A 123 -9.69 -16.95 5.26
#